data_AF-A0A401H0G7-F1
#
_entry.id   AF-A0A401H0G7-F1
#
_cell.length_a   1.000
_cell.length_b   1.000
_cell.length_c   1.000
_cell.angle_alpha   90.00
_cell.angle_beta   90.00
_cell.angle_gamma   90.00
#
_symmetry.space_group_name_H-M   'P 1'
#
loop_
_entity.id
_entity.type
_entity.pdbx_description
1 polymer ?
#
loop_
_entity_poly.entity_id
_entity_poly.type
_entity_poly.pdbx_seq_one_letter_code
_entity_poly.pdbx_strand_id
1 'polypeptide(L)'
;MECQLSSLWSKLASCSILTLSGGVFYISSRHRGIYGARALIQKAEWITISAGFIARIGGHGTRPCLIKSLSGYLGHAPSGHLNVLYVALTCCSSVAPEMMDSWFGACYCQALVLLVPVLHSMGTALRNMSSTRFVEQVQVSVHVIWSLRARFLVQTWNRTRVFPMIPRPLLGPSGLRVPLFSLGGWLTLGGSVTGDPVREIIKTAFDNGINMFDTAEGYAGGKSEIEMGRVIKELGLRRTDLVITTKLFWGTHGSPNDTGLSRKHIIEGTKECLERLQLDYVDVLFAHRPDVSVPMEEVVRAFNFVIEKGWAFYWATSEWTAQQIEEAHLVAEKLNLIAPIAEQCKHHMLHRERPESEYDPLYRKYGLGTTVFSALAGGILTGKYNNGVPGDSRLAVEKEKQFQDTAAQLRTPEGLAMIAKIKTLSEFAENELGCTVSHLALAWVAKNPNTSTVILGASKPEQVLDNLKALEVLPKLTPEVLEKIESIIQTKPAPAPTFGRPPLDKFGRL
;
A
#
# COMPACT_ATOMS: atom_id res chain seq x y z
N MET A 1 7.96 33.40 -63.59
CA MET A 1 6.87 32.96 -62.69
C MET A 1 7.55 32.67 -61.36
N GLU A 2 7.69 33.68 -60.50
CA GLU A 2 6.74 33.97 -59.39
C GLU A 2 6.72 32.80 -58.38
N CYS A 3 6.96 32.94 -57.07
CA CYS A 3 7.19 34.13 -56.24
C CYS A 3 7.84 33.71 -54.90
N GLN A 4 8.95 34.38 -54.56
CA GLN A 4 9.47 34.91 -53.27
C GLN A 4 9.31 34.15 -51.94
N LEU A 5 10.38 33.88 -51.16
CA LEU A 5 11.33 34.78 -50.43
C LEU A 5 10.69 35.47 -49.21
N SER A 6 11.12 35.17 -47.97
CA SER A 6 12.15 35.89 -47.18
C SER A 6 11.57 37.07 -46.37
N SER A 7 12.06 37.57 -45.24
CA SER A 7 13.32 37.47 -44.50
C SER A 7 13.18 38.18 -43.13
N LEU A 8 14.02 37.77 -42.16
CA LEU A 8 14.81 38.51 -41.13
C LEU A 8 14.27 39.83 -40.50
N TRP A 9 14.54 40.15 -39.22
CA TRP A 9 15.83 40.65 -38.69
C TRP A 9 15.86 40.56 -37.14
N SER A 10 16.83 39.85 -36.52
CA SER A 10 18.06 40.35 -35.84
C SER A 10 17.82 40.91 -34.41
N LYS A 11 18.55 40.62 -33.31
CA LYS A 11 20.01 40.52 -32.99
C LYS A 11 20.19 39.72 -31.67
N LEU A 12 21.15 38.76 -31.58
CA LEU A 12 22.43 38.80 -30.81
C LEU A 12 22.33 39.33 -29.36
N ALA A 13 23.00 38.83 -28.31
CA ALA A 13 23.88 37.70 -28.03
C ALA A 13 24.18 37.73 -26.50
N SER A 14 24.41 36.56 -25.90
CA SER A 14 25.44 36.22 -24.89
C SER A 14 25.70 37.04 -23.60
N CYS A 15 25.79 36.27 -22.50
CA CYS A 15 26.78 36.32 -21.40
C CYS A 15 26.74 37.35 -20.25
N SER A 16 26.71 36.77 -19.04
CA SER A 16 27.58 37.00 -17.88
C SER A 16 27.36 38.18 -16.91
N ILE A 17 27.08 37.78 -15.66
CA ILE A 17 27.60 38.27 -14.36
C ILE A 17 27.97 39.76 -14.25
N LEU A 18 27.23 40.50 -13.42
CA LEU A 18 27.80 41.52 -12.51
C LEU A 18 26.79 41.91 -11.41
N THR A 19 27.18 41.62 -10.18
CA THR A 19 26.73 42.25 -8.93
C THR A 19 27.08 43.73 -8.90
N LEU A 20 26.21 44.57 -8.31
CA LEU A 20 26.46 45.85 -7.60
C LEU A 20 25.10 46.58 -7.43
N SER A 21 24.53 46.63 -6.22
CA SER A 21 24.69 47.70 -5.20
C SER A 21 23.76 48.91 -5.39
N GLY A 22 22.86 49.09 -4.40
CA GLY A 22 22.48 50.37 -3.78
C GLY A 22 22.05 51.56 -4.65
N GLY A 23 20.82 52.03 -4.44
CA GLY A 23 20.42 53.39 -4.83
C GLY A 23 18.93 53.65 -4.65
N VAL A 24 18.59 54.65 -3.84
CA VAL A 24 17.24 55.02 -3.41
C VAL A 24 16.78 56.30 -4.13
N PHE A 25 15.45 56.45 -4.30
CA PHE A 25 14.65 57.65 -4.61
C PHE A 25 14.68 58.19 -6.07
N TYR A 26 13.66 58.82 -6.67
CA TYR A 26 12.54 59.65 -6.17
C TYR A 26 11.32 59.61 -7.13
N ILE A 27 10.13 59.90 -6.59
CA ILE A 27 8.82 60.06 -7.28
C ILE A 27 8.75 61.39 -8.06
N SER A 28 8.03 61.43 -9.19
CA SER A 28 7.34 62.66 -9.64
C SER A 28 6.16 62.34 -10.58
N SER A 29 4.97 62.76 -10.13
CA SER A 29 3.67 62.73 -10.80
C SER A 29 3.36 64.03 -11.56
N ARG A 30 2.54 63.98 -12.62
CA ARG A 30 1.46 64.97 -12.95
C ARG A 30 0.71 64.55 -14.23
N HIS A 31 -0.61 64.32 -14.15
CA HIS A 31 -1.74 65.20 -14.59
C HIS A 31 -1.97 65.21 -16.11
N ARG A 32 -3.17 65.32 -16.69
CA ARG A 32 -4.61 65.30 -16.32
C ARG A 32 -5.36 65.47 -17.67
N GLY A 33 -6.61 64.99 -17.76
CA GLY A 33 -7.65 65.59 -18.64
C GLY A 33 -8.27 64.67 -19.71
N ILE A 34 -9.55 64.71 -20.08
CA ILE A 34 -10.86 65.07 -19.50
C ILE A 34 -11.90 64.85 -20.66
N TYR A 35 -12.97 64.07 -20.38
CA TYR A 35 -14.35 64.03 -20.97
C TYR A 35 -14.57 63.74 -22.49
N GLY A 36 -15.59 62.95 -22.92
CA GLY A 36 -16.66 62.28 -22.18
C GLY A 36 -17.62 61.38 -23.02
N ALA A 37 -18.39 60.56 -22.27
CA ALA A 37 -19.76 59.98 -22.43
C ALA A 37 -20.24 59.42 -23.79
N ARG A 38 -20.87 58.23 -23.95
CA ARG A 38 -21.76 57.35 -23.13
C ARG A 38 -21.51 55.87 -23.55
N ALA A 39 -21.15 54.94 -22.66
CA ALA A 39 -22.01 54.07 -21.84
C ALA A 39 -22.72 52.91 -22.57
N LEU A 40 -22.14 51.70 -22.54
CA LEU A 40 -22.80 50.43 -22.18
C LEU A 40 -21.74 49.31 -21.99
N ILE A 41 -21.66 48.81 -20.75
CA ILE A 41 -21.00 47.57 -20.30
C ILE A 41 -19.46 47.58 -20.22
N GLN A 42 -18.94 47.96 -19.05
CA GLN A 42 -17.55 47.67 -18.65
C GLN A 42 -17.40 47.64 -17.12
N LYS A 43 -16.76 46.58 -16.61
CA LYS A 43 -15.69 46.56 -15.57
C LYS A 43 -15.86 45.45 -14.51
N ALA A 44 -15.11 44.38 -14.70
CA ALA A 44 -14.56 43.54 -13.64
C ALA A 44 -13.04 43.45 -13.85
N GLU A 45 -12.32 44.35 -13.20
CA GLU A 45 -10.92 44.21 -12.82
C GLU A 45 -10.81 44.72 -11.39
N TRP A 46 -9.71 44.40 -10.71
CA TRP A 46 -9.43 44.53 -9.27
C TRP A 46 -9.82 43.29 -8.45
N ILE A 47 -8.99 42.25 -8.50
CA ILE A 47 -8.22 41.72 -7.35
C ILE A 47 -7.25 40.66 -7.91
N THR A 48 -6.02 41.09 -8.18
CA THR A 48 -4.86 40.20 -8.34
C THR A 48 -3.65 40.92 -7.77
N ILE A 49 -3.63 41.09 -6.45
CA ILE A 49 -2.45 41.29 -5.61
C ILE A 49 -2.93 40.93 -4.20
N SER A 50 -2.17 40.07 -3.50
CA SER A 50 -2.32 39.63 -2.09
C SER A 50 -2.68 38.15 -1.86
N ALA A 51 -2.10 37.22 -2.63
CA ALA A 51 -1.86 35.85 -2.15
C ALA A 51 -0.42 35.37 -2.47
N GLY A 52 0.50 36.31 -2.71
CA GLY A 52 1.92 36.06 -2.99
C GLY A 52 2.85 36.42 -1.84
N PHE A 53 2.39 36.40 -0.58
CA PHE A 53 3.19 36.85 0.58
C PHE A 53 3.34 35.84 1.72
N ILE A 54 2.98 34.57 1.52
CA ILE A 54 3.32 33.47 2.44
C ILE A 54 3.90 32.30 1.64
N ALA A 55 5.01 32.56 0.96
CA ALA A 55 5.85 31.53 0.36
C ALA A 55 7.31 32.02 0.31
N ARG A 56 7.80 32.67 1.37
CA ARG A 56 9.24 32.96 1.51
C ARG A 56 9.72 33.31 2.92
N ILE A 57 9.33 32.55 3.95
CA ILE A 57 10.12 32.44 5.19
C ILE A 57 10.02 31.00 5.69
N GLY A 58 10.95 30.17 5.23
CA GLY A 58 11.12 28.78 5.64
C GLY A 58 12.60 28.50 5.80
N GLY A 59 13.23 29.18 6.77
CA GLY A 59 14.61 28.96 7.19
C GLY A 59 14.68 29.11 8.71
N HIS A 60 14.92 27.98 9.38
CA HIS A 60 15.32 27.81 10.79
C HIS A 60 14.36 28.26 11.92
N GLY A 61 13.82 27.24 12.61
CA GLY A 61 13.75 27.09 14.07
C GLY A 61 13.21 28.23 14.95
N THR A 62 12.02 28.04 15.54
CA THR A 62 11.67 28.19 16.98
C THR A 62 10.13 28.20 17.15
N ARG A 63 9.62 27.71 18.29
CA ARG A 63 8.17 27.65 18.66
C ARG A 63 7.67 28.99 19.29
N PRO A 64 6.44 29.11 19.87
CA PRO A 64 5.34 29.92 19.36
C PRO A 64 4.95 31.12 20.24
N CYS A 65 4.68 32.30 19.68
CA CYS A 65 4.05 33.42 20.41
C CYS A 65 3.33 34.37 19.45
N LEU A 66 2.03 34.15 19.19
CA LEU A 66 1.18 35.16 18.56
C LEU A 66 -0.30 34.97 18.97
N ILE A 67 -0.54 35.00 20.28
CA ILE A 67 -1.88 35.25 20.85
C ILE A 67 -1.72 36.44 21.79
N LYS A 68 -1.70 37.65 21.24
CA LYS A 68 -1.88 38.94 21.93
C LYS A 68 -1.82 40.07 20.89
N SER A 69 -2.87 40.23 20.07
CA SER A 69 -3.07 41.45 19.27
C SER A 69 -4.45 41.60 18.63
N LEU A 70 -5.39 40.65 18.79
CA LEU A 70 -6.70 40.71 18.13
C LEU A 70 -7.86 41.13 19.04
N SER A 71 -7.59 41.54 20.29
CA SER A 71 -8.61 42.06 21.21
C SER A 71 -8.71 43.60 21.23
N GLY A 72 -7.91 44.31 20.42
CA GLY A 72 -7.80 45.77 20.47
C GLY A 72 -8.48 46.54 19.33
N TYR A 73 -9.05 45.87 18.32
CA TYR A 73 -9.51 46.50 17.08
C TYR A 73 -11.03 46.45 16.83
N LEU A 74 -11.83 46.04 17.82
CA LEU A 74 -13.30 46.00 17.74
C LEU A 74 -13.97 47.07 18.62
N GLY A 75 -13.44 48.29 18.57
CA GLY A 75 -14.07 49.47 19.14
C GLY A 75 -14.12 50.57 18.10
N HIS A 76 -15.32 50.80 17.53
CA HIS A 76 -15.70 51.92 16.64
C HIS A 76 -15.33 51.81 15.14
N ALA A 77 -16.30 51.44 14.29
CA ALA A 77 -16.55 52.05 12.96
C ALA A 77 -17.71 51.33 12.19
N PRO A 78 -18.42 52.02 11.27
CA PRO A 78 -19.79 51.71 10.87
C PRO A 78 -19.93 50.85 9.59
N SER A 79 -21.01 50.06 9.53
CA SER A 79 -21.81 49.50 8.39
C SER A 79 -21.16 49.00 7.08
N GLY A 80 -19.85 49.09 6.86
CA GLY A 80 -19.18 48.66 5.62
C GLY A 80 -18.65 47.22 5.60
N HIS A 81 -18.55 46.55 6.76
CA HIS A 81 -17.91 45.22 6.87
C HIS A 81 -18.84 44.01 6.67
N LEU A 82 -20.16 44.21 6.62
CA LEU A 82 -21.13 43.13 6.41
C LEU A 82 -21.09 42.56 4.97
N ASN A 83 -20.74 43.38 3.97
CA ASN A 83 -20.62 42.92 2.58
C ASN A 83 -19.39 42.04 2.35
N VAL A 84 -18.30 42.24 3.10
CA VAL A 84 -17.08 41.41 2.98
C VAL A 84 -17.35 39.99 3.52
N LEU A 85 -18.17 39.87 4.57
CA LEU A 85 -18.56 38.58 5.12
C LEU A 85 -19.50 37.80 4.19
N TYR A 86 -20.41 38.51 3.50
CA TYR A 86 -21.32 37.90 2.52
C TYR A 86 -20.59 37.39 1.27
N VAL A 87 -19.60 38.14 0.77
CA VAL A 87 -18.76 37.72 -0.37
C VAL A 87 -17.88 36.51 0.00
N ALA A 88 -17.33 36.48 1.22
CA ALA A 88 -16.56 35.33 1.70
C ALA A 88 -17.40 34.04 1.83
N LEU A 89 -18.65 34.15 2.32
CA LEU A 89 -19.57 33.02 2.43
C LEU A 89 -20.05 32.51 1.07
N THR A 90 -20.23 33.40 0.09
CA THR A 90 -20.65 33.02 -1.27
C THR A 90 -19.52 32.32 -2.01
N CYS A 91 -18.27 32.81 -1.92
CA CYS A 91 -17.10 32.12 -2.50
C CYS A 91 -16.84 30.73 -1.88
N CYS A 92 -17.11 30.53 -0.59
CA CYS A 92 -16.98 29.23 0.07
C CYS A 92 -17.97 28.17 -0.45
N SER A 93 -19.09 28.58 -1.05
CA SER A 93 -20.09 27.67 -1.62
C SER A 93 -19.81 27.24 -3.06
N SER A 94 -18.80 27.83 -3.71
CA SER A 94 -18.51 27.66 -5.14
C SER A 94 -17.23 26.86 -5.43
N VAL A 95 -16.59 26.27 -4.42
CA VAL A 95 -15.39 25.43 -4.61
C VAL A 95 -15.82 24.04 -5.06
N ALA A 96 -15.40 23.64 -6.26
CA ALA A 96 -15.69 22.33 -6.83
C ALA A 96 -15.16 21.18 -5.93
N PRO A 97 -15.87 20.04 -5.83
CA PRO A 97 -15.51 18.91 -4.95
C PRO A 97 -14.09 18.38 -5.15
N GLU A 98 -13.52 18.56 -6.35
CA GLU A 98 -12.25 17.98 -6.79
C GLU A 98 -11.01 18.63 -6.15
N MET A 99 -11.13 19.80 -5.52
CA MET A 99 -10.00 20.52 -4.89
C MET A 99 -9.78 20.19 -3.39
N MET A 100 -10.66 19.40 -2.75
CA MET A 100 -10.62 19.20 -1.29
C MET A 100 -9.74 18.04 -0.79
N ASP A 101 -9.13 17.25 -1.67
CA ASP A 101 -8.33 16.06 -1.30
C ASP A 101 -6.83 16.32 -1.01
N SER A 102 -6.44 17.58 -0.85
CA SER A 102 -5.06 17.97 -0.55
C SER A 102 -4.93 18.65 0.83
N TRP A 103 -3.69 18.94 1.25
CA TRP A 103 -3.32 19.68 2.48
C TRP A 103 -4.22 20.90 2.79
N PHE A 104 -4.86 21.49 1.77
CA PHE A 104 -5.87 22.54 1.91
C PHE A 104 -7.08 22.15 2.77
N GLY A 105 -7.55 20.90 2.72
CA GLY A 105 -8.68 20.41 3.52
C GLY A 105 -8.43 20.43 5.04
N ALA A 106 -7.19 20.18 5.46
CA ALA A 106 -6.78 20.24 6.86
C ALA A 106 -6.76 21.68 7.40
N CYS A 107 -6.26 22.63 6.60
CA CYS A 107 -6.33 24.07 6.91
C CYS A 107 -7.79 24.57 6.93
N TYR A 108 -8.64 24.05 6.05
CA TYR A 108 -10.07 24.37 5.99
C TYR A 108 -10.82 23.96 7.27
N CYS A 109 -10.49 22.79 7.82
CA CYS A 109 -11.01 22.31 9.11
C CYS A 109 -10.63 23.21 10.30
N GLN A 110 -9.39 23.73 10.33
CA GLN A 110 -8.97 24.66 11.40
C GLN A 110 -9.66 26.02 11.31
N ALA A 111 -9.89 26.53 10.09
CA ALA A 111 -10.65 27.77 9.89
C ALA A 111 -12.12 27.63 10.34
N LEU A 112 -12.75 26.49 10.06
CA LEU A 112 -14.13 26.20 10.48
C LEU A 112 -14.28 26.07 11.99
N VAL A 113 -13.31 25.48 12.71
CA VAL A 113 -13.34 25.37 14.19
C VAL A 113 -13.27 26.75 14.86
N LEU A 114 -12.54 27.71 14.27
CA LEU A 114 -12.42 29.08 14.77
C LEU A 114 -13.65 29.97 14.46
N LEU A 115 -14.47 29.59 13.47
CA LEU A 115 -15.71 30.29 13.09
C LEU A 115 -16.92 29.92 13.95
N VAL A 116 -16.90 28.76 14.64
CA VAL A 116 -18.03 28.28 15.47
C VAL A 116 -18.40 29.23 16.61
N PRO A 117 -17.46 29.81 17.39
CA PRO A 117 -17.80 30.75 18.46
C PRO A 117 -18.41 32.05 17.90
N VAL A 118 -17.94 32.49 16.72
CA VAL A 118 -18.42 33.70 16.03
C VAL A 118 -19.85 33.49 15.53
N LEU A 119 -20.14 32.35 14.92
CA LEU A 119 -21.48 32.00 14.44
C LEU A 119 -22.47 31.76 15.60
N HIS A 120 -22.01 31.22 16.74
CA HIS A 120 -22.82 31.07 17.94
C HIS A 120 -23.20 32.42 18.58
N SER A 121 -22.26 33.36 18.60
CA SER A 121 -22.47 34.76 19.02
C SER A 121 -23.40 35.52 18.06
N MET A 122 -23.26 35.31 16.73
CA MET A 122 -24.19 35.88 15.76
C MET A 122 -25.59 35.27 15.85
N GLY A 123 -25.72 33.97 16.13
CA GLY A 123 -27.01 33.30 16.32
C GLY A 123 -27.77 33.76 17.57
N THR A 124 -27.06 34.22 18.60
CA THR A 124 -27.66 34.85 19.79
C THR A 124 -28.05 36.31 19.51
N ALA A 125 -27.26 37.05 18.72
CA ALA A 125 -27.59 38.42 18.30
C ALA A 125 -28.80 38.48 17.34
N LEU A 126 -28.96 37.50 16.44
CA LEU A 126 -30.06 37.45 15.47
C LEU A 126 -31.42 37.10 16.09
N ARG A 127 -31.48 36.52 17.29
CA ARG A 127 -32.75 36.27 18.02
C ARG A 127 -33.46 37.54 18.48
N ASN A 128 -32.77 38.68 18.49
CA ASN A 128 -33.32 39.97 18.93
C ASN A 128 -33.71 40.90 17.76
N MET A 129 -33.68 40.43 16.51
CA MET A 129 -34.03 41.25 15.33
C MET A 129 -35.39 40.87 14.75
N SER A 130 -36.31 41.84 14.71
CA SER A 130 -37.70 41.70 14.26
C SER A 130 -37.86 41.76 12.73
N SER A 131 -37.10 40.96 11.96
CA SER A 131 -37.30 40.84 10.51
C SER A 131 -37.36 39.36 10.10
N THR A 132 -38.53 38.93 9.63
CA THR A 132 -38.88 37.51 9.44
C THR A 132 -38.23 36.86 8.22
N ARG A 133 -37.82 37.61 7.18
CA ARG A 133 -37.22 37.02 5.97
C ARG A 133 -35.72 36.72 6.06
N PHE A 134 -34.97 37.50 6.85
CA PHE A 134 -33.51 37.31 6.96
C PHE A 134 -33.15 36.14 7.90
N VAL A 135 -33.98 35.89 8.92
CA VAL A 135 -33.78 34.79 9.87
C VAL A 135 -34.00 33.43 9.21
N GLU A 136 -34.97 33.29 8.30
CA GLU A 136 -35.23 32.05 7.57
C GLU A 136 -34.07 31.66 6.64
N GLN A 137 -33.52 32.62 5.90
CA GLN A 137 -32.41 32.35 4.96
C GLN A 137 -31.13 31.92 5.68
N VAL A 138 -30.83 32.53 6.83
CA VAL A 138 -29.69 32.14 7.68
C VAL A 138 -29.92 30.79 8.34
N GLN A 139 -31.15 30.47 8.78
CA GLN A 139 -31.47 29.16 9.36
C GLN A 139 -31.32 28.02 8.34
N VAL A 140 -31.74 28.22 7.08
CA VAL A 140 -31.59 27.20 6.02
C VAL A 140 -30.11 26.92 5.74
N SER A 141 -29.27 27.96 5.63
CA SER A 141 -27.82 27.79 5.41
C SER A 141 -27.13 27.06 6.57
N VAL A 142 -27.52 27.35 7.83
CA VAL A 142 -26.98 26.65 9.01
C VAL A 142 -27.41 25.18 9.02
N HIS A 143 -28.64 24.86 8.61
CA HIS A 143 -29.12 23.47 8.54
C HIS A 143 -28.42 22.63 7.46
N VAL A 144 -28.16 23.23 6.29
CA VAL A 144 -27.40 22.58 5.20
C VAL A 144 -25.96 22.33 5.64
N ILE A 145 -25.31 23.30 6.29
CA ILE A 145 -23.96 23.15 6.84
C ILE A 145 -23.93 22.07 7.94
N TRP A 146 -24.94 22.01 8.81
CA TRP A 146 -25.04 20.97 9.83
C TRP A 146 -25.27 19.57 9.24
N SER A 147 -26.05 19.47 8.18
CA SER A 147 -26.32 18.20 7.48
C SER A 147 -25.12 17.71 6.69
N LEU A 148 -24.37 18.61 6.07
CA LEU A 148 -23.08 18.31 5.43
C LEU A 148 -22.02 17.93 6.46
N ARG A 149 -21.96 18.63 7.61
CA ARG A 149 -21.08 18.28 8.73
C ARG A 149 -21.44 16.93 9.35
N ALA A 150 -22.72 16.58 9.46
CA ALA A 150 -23.15 15.26 9.95
C ALA A 150 -22.78 14.15 8.97
N ARG A 151 -22.97 14.34 7.65
CA ARG A 151 -22.54 13.35 6.64
C ARG A 151 -21.02 13.22 6.57
N PHE A 152 -20.28 14.31 6.67
CA PHE A 152 -18.82 14.31 6.64
C PHE A 152 -18.21 13.78 7.94
N LEU A 153 -18.78 14.09 9.11
CA LEU A 153 -18.37 13.51 10.39
C LEU A 153 -18.73 12.01 10.45
N VAL A 154 -19.88 11.58 9.95
CA VAL A 154 -20.21 10.14 9.89
C VAL A 154 -19.28 9.40 8.91
N GLN A 155 -18.86 10.01 7.81
CA GLN A 155 -17.90 9.41 6.87
C GLN A 155 -16.44 9.44 7.35
N THR A 156 -16.03 10.45 8.13
CA THR A 156 -14.63 10.59 8.59
C THR A 156 -14.40 10.05 10.00
N TRP A 157 -15.45 9.87 10.82
CA TRP A 157 -15.32 9.43 12.22
C TRP A 157 -15.41 7.92 12.41
N ASN A 158 -15.83 7.15 11.40
CA ASN A 158 -15.88 5.69 11.46
C ASN A 158 -14.55 4.97 11.10
N ARG A 159 -13.44 5.70 10.95
CA ARG A 159 -12.09 5.10 10.84
C ARG A 159 -11.35 5.13 12.19
N THR A 160 -11.99 4.69 13.27
CA THR A 160 -11.22 4.12 14.39
C THR A 160 -10.55 2.85 13.88
N ARG A 161 -9.27 2.94 13.50
CA ARG A 161 -8.48 1.75 13.15
C ARG A 161 -8.50 0.82 14.37
N VAL A 162 -8.98 -0.40 14.16
CA VAL A 162 -9.07 -1.42 15.21
C VAL A 162 -7.69 -2.00 15.55
N PHE A 163 -6.72 -1.90 14.64
CA PHE A 163 -5.39 -2.50 14.76
C PHE A 163 -4.25 -1.47 14.70
N PRO A 164 -3.05 -1.83 15.20
CA PRO A 164 -1.83 -1.09 14.92
C PRO A 164 -1.63 -0.89 13.41
N MET A 165 -0.95 0.20 13.02
CA MET A 165 -0.64 0.42 11.61
C MET A 165 0.22 -0.73 11.07
N ILE A 166 -0.22 -1.37 9.98
CA ILE A 166 0.55 -2.44 9.32
C ILE A 166 1.92 -1.89 8.89
N PRO A 167 3.05 -2.47 9.36
CA PRO A 167 4.37 -2.09 8.91
C PRO A 167 4.52 -2.21 7.40
N ARG A 168 5.35 -1.35 6.81
CA ARG A 168 5.56 -1.22 5.36
C ARG A 168 7.03 -1.46 4.98
N PRO A 169 7.56 -2.68 5.13
CA PRO A 169 8.94 -2.97 4.72
C PRO A 169 9.11 -2.85 3.20
N LEU A 170 10.37 -2.77 2.76
CA LEU A 170 10.73 -2.89 1.35
C LEU A 170 10.59 -4.34 0.90
N LEU A 171 10.24 -4.54 -0.37
CA LEU A 171 10.31 -5.84 -1.03
C LEU A 171 11.73 -6.07 -1.53
N GLY A 172 12.52 -6.79 -0.73
CA GLY A 172 13.94 -7.02 -0.98
C GLY A 172 14.73 -5.72 -1.16
N PRO A 173 15.64 -5.63 -2.16
CA PRO A 173 16.45 -4.45 -2.39
C PRO A 173 15.71 -3.34 -3.17
N SER A 174 14.44 -3.55 -3.51
CA SER A 174 13.68 -2.60 -4.35
C SER A 174 13.17 -1.38 -3.56
N GLY A 175 12.68 -0.38 -4.28
CA GLY A 175 11.95 0.76 -3.70
C GLY A 175 10.48 0.47 -3.38
N LEU A 176 9.97 -0.72 -3.72
CA LEU A 176 8.56 -1.08 -3.53
C LEU A 176 8.29 -1.38 -2.04
N ARG A 177 7.34 -0.65 -1.44
CA ARG A 177 6.88 -0.90 -0.08
C ARG A 177 5.63 -1.77 -0.09
N VAL A 178 5.67 -2.86 0.66
CA VAL A 178 4.57 -3.83 0.77
C VAL A 178 4.02 -3.83 2.20
N PRO A 179 2.74 -4.17 2.43
CA PRO A 179 2.25 -4.42 3.78
C PRO A 179 2.91 -5.69 4.32
N LEU A 180 3.24 -5.71 5.62
CA LEU A 180 3.79 -6.90 6.29
C LEU A 180 2.87 -8.13 6.17
N PHE A 181 1.57 -7.91 6.04
CA PHE A 181 0.59 -8.94 5.71
C PHE A 181 -0.09 -8.62 4.37
N SER A 182 -0.04 -9.55 3.43
CA SER A 182 -0.76 -9.50 2.15
C SER A 182 -1.90 -10.54 2.12
N LEU A 183 -2.73 -10.52 1.08
CA LEU A 183 -3.82 -11.49 0.89
C LEU A 183 -3.60 -12.30 -0.40
N GLY A 184 -3.64 -13.63 -0.29
CA GLY A 184 -3.51 -14.55 -1.42
C GLY A 184 -4.85 -15.17 -1.84
N GLY A 185 -4.97 -15.47 -3.14
CA GLY A 185 -6.16 -16.06 -3.75
C GLY A 185 -6.22 -17.59 -3.82
N TRP A 186 -5.13 -18.30 -3.48
CA TRP A 186 -5.04 -19.75 -3.68
C TRP A 186 -6.13 -20.53 -2.91
N LEU A 187 -6.83 -21.43 -3.61
CA LEU A 187 -8.00 -22.23 -3.17
C LEU A 187 -9.26 -21.43 -2.81
N THR A 188 -9.15 -20.18 -2.39
CA THR A 188 -10.27 -19.38 -1.90
C THR A 188 -10.90 -18.57 -3.02
N LEU A 189 -10.25 -17.48 -3.44
CA LEU A 189 -10.82 -16.51 -4.37
C LEU A 189 -10.93 -17.12 -5.78
N GLY A 190 -12.15 -17.24 -6.30
CA GLY A 190 -12.43 -17.91 -7.58
C GLY A 190 -12.50 -19.44 -7.49
N GLY A 191 -12.12 -20.01 -6.34
CA GLY A 191 -12.18 -21.45 -6.04
C GLY A 191 -13.38 -21.75 -5.13
N SER A 192 -13.09 -21.99 -3.85
CA SER A 192 -14.11 -22.27 -2.82
C SER A 192 -15.00 -21.07 -2.47
N VAL A 193 -14.59 -19.86 -2.84
CA VAL A 193 -15.31 -18.60 -2.59
C VAL A 193 -15.42 -17.81 -3.90
N THR A 194 -16.65 -17.45 -4.29
CA THR A 194 -16.95 -16.70 -5.52
C THR A 194 -18.04 -15.66 -5.25
N GLY A 195 -18.07 -14.58 -6.04
CA GLY A 195 -19.11 -13.55 -5.97
C GLY A 195 -18.91 -12.54 -4.83
N ASP A 196 -20.01 -12.11 -4.20
CA ASP A 196 -19.99 -11.09 -3.14
C ASP A 196 -19.08 -11.42 -1.95
N PRO A 197 -18.95 -12.68 -1.48
CA PRO A 197 -17.99 -13.02 -0.45
C PRO A 197 -16.53 -12.65 -0.79
N VAL A 198 -16.11 -12.77 -2.06
CA VAL A 198 -14.75 -12.34 -2.49
C VAL A 198 -14.60 -10.83 -2.34
N ARG A 199 -15.64 -10.07 -2.71
CA ARG A 199 -15.70 -8.62 -2.56
C ARG A 199 -15.54 -8.21 -1.10
N GLU A 200 -16.27 -8.84 -0.19
CA GLU A 200 -16.21 -8.51 1.24
C GLU A 200 -14.85 -8.84 1.86
N ILE A 201 -14.20 -9.94 1.44
CA ILE A 201 -12.85 -10.31 1.91
C ILE A 201 -11.82 -9.26 1.47
N ILE A 202 -11.77 -8.93 0.18
CA ILE A 202 -10.82 -7.94 -0.37
C ILE A 202 -11.07 -6.55 0.23
N LYS A 203 -12.35 -6.14 0.34
CA LYS A 203 -12.72 -4.88 0.97
C LYS A 203 -12.24 -4.82 2.43
N THR A 204 -12.48 -5.88 3.19
CA THR A 204 -12.05 -5.97 4.59
C THR A 204 -10.53 -5.90 4.72
N ALA A 205 -9.80 -6.59 3.85
CA ALA A 205 -8.35 -6.51 3.79
C ALA A 205 -7.87 -5.07 3.51
N PHE A 206 -8.43 -4.43 2.48
CA PHE A 206 -8.07 -3.07 2.08
C PHE A 206 -8.38 -2.03 3.17
N ASP A 207 -9.57 -2.08 3.76
CA ASP A 207 -9.97 -1.17 4.83
C ASP A 207 -9.09 -1.26 6.08
N ASN A 208 -8.44 -2.41 6.30
CA ASN A 208 -7.51 -2.65 7.40
C ASN A 208 -6.03 -2.49 7.00
N GLY A 209 -5.75 -1.94 5.82
CA GLY A 209 -4.41 -1.55 5.39
C GLY A 209 -3.66 -2.57 4.56
N ILE A 210 -4.23 -3.74 4.27
CA ILE A 210 -3.66 -4.68 3.31
C ILE A 210 -3.96 -4.16 1.90
N ASN A 211 -2.94 -3.79 1.14
CA ASN A 211 -3.08 -3.36 -0.25
C ASN A 211 -2.29 -4.23 -1.23
N MET A 212 -1.71 -5.33 -0.76
CA MET A 212 -1.02 -6.28 -1.61
C MET A 212 -1.88 -7.54 -1.79
N PHE A 213 -2.18 -7.88 -3.04
CA PHE A 213 -3.03 -9.00 -3.41
C PHE A 213 -2.29 -9.91 -4.38
N ASP A 214 -2.21 -11.19 -4.02
CA ASP A 214 -1.44 -12.21 -4.73
C ASP A 214 -2.36 -13.27 -5.36
N THR A 215 -2.14 -13.55 -6.64
CA THR A 215 -2.89 -14.55 -7.43
C THR A 215 -1.94 -15.30 -8.37
N ALA A 216 -2.43 -16.21 -9.21
CA ALA A 216 -1.65 -16.89 -10.25
C ALA A 216 -2.58 -17.36 -11.39
N GLU A 217 -2.05 -17.51 -12.60
CA GLU A 217 -2.85 -17.98 -13.76
C GLU A 217 -3.54 -19.33 -13.48
N GLY A 218 -2.86 -20.25 -12.81
CA GLY A 218 -3.38 -21.58 -12.53
C GLY A 218 -4.41 -21.62 -11.40
N TYR A 219 -4.56 -20.56 -10.60
CA TYR A 219 -5.47 -20.58 -9.45
C TYR A 219 -6.93 -20.66 -9.90
N ALA A 220 -7.55 -21.81 -9.59
CA ALA A 220 -8.90 -22.17 -10.03
C ALA A 220 -9.08 -22.05 -11.56
N GLY A 221 -8.02 -22.31 -12.34
CA GLY A 221 -8.02 -22.19 -13.80
C GLY A 221 -8.31 -20.76 -14.27
N GLY A 222 -7.60 -19.77 -13.73
CA GLY A 222 -7.74 -18.35 -14.06
C GLY A 222 -8.87 -17.61 -13.34
N LYS A 223 -9.79 -18.32 -12.66
CA LYS A 223 -10.94 -17.69 -11.98
C LYS A 223 -10.54 -16.76 -10.83
N SER A 224 -9.40 -17.02 -10.19
CA SER A 224 -8.91 -16.15 -9.12
C SER A 224 -8.56 -14.75 -9.63
N GLU A 225 -7.93 -14.66 -10.80
CA GLU A 225 -7.63 -13.41 -11.49
C GLU A 225 -8.90 -12.67 -11.92
N ILE A 226 -9.89 -13.40 -12.47
CA ILE A 226 -11.18 -12.83 -12.88
C ILE A 226 -11.90 -12.20 -11.68
N GLU A 227 -12.02 -12.93 -10.57
CA GLU A 227 -12.70 -12.44 -9.37
C GLU A 227 -11.95 -11.25 -8.75
N MET A 228 -10.62 -11.30 -8.68
CA MET A 228 -9.81 -10.21 -8.14
C MET A 228 -9.95 -8.94 -9.01
N GLY A 229 -9.85 -9.07 -10.33
CA GLY A 229 -10.04 -7.96 -11.27
C GLY A 229 -11.44 -7.34 -11.19
N ARG A 230 -12.47 -8.19 -11.16
CA ARG A 230 -13.87 -7.78 -10.96
C ARG A 230 -14.03 -6.95 -9.68
N VAL A 231 -13.53 -7.45 -8.55
CA VAL A 231 -13.68 -6.79 -7.25
C VAL A 231 -12.90 -5.49 -7.16
N ILE A 232 -11.67 -5.42 -7.68
CA ILE A 232 -10.88 -4.17 -7.72
C ILE A 232 -11.67 -3.07 -8.43
N LYS A 233 -12.30 -3.41 -9.57
CA LYS A 233 -13.13 -2.51 -10.37
C LYS A 233 -14.42 -2.12 -9.66
N GLU A 234 -15.15 -3.07 -9.07
CA GLU A 234 -16.39 -2.82 -8.33
C GLU A 234 -16.19 -1.93 -7.09
N LEU A 235 -15.07 -2.10 -6.39
CA LEU A 235 -14.72 -1.30 -5.23
C LEU A 235 -14.15 0.08 -5.63
N GLY A 236 -13.88 0.31 -6.91
CA GLY A 236 -13.29 1.57 -7.39
C GLY A 236 -11.93 1.87 -6.76
N LEU A 237 -11.14 0.83 -6.43
CA LEU A 237 -9.85 1.01 -5.78
C LEU A 237 -8.88 1.66 -6.77
N ARG A 238 -8.22 2.74 -6.34
CA ARG A 238 -7.23 3.40 -7.19
C ARG A 238 -6.07 2.45 -7.42
N ARG A 239 -5.72 2.20 -8.70
CA ARG A 239 -4.66 1.25 -9.06
C ARG A 239 -3.32 1.56 -8.39
N THR A 240 -2.99 2.84 -8.19
CA THR A 240 -1.76 3.31 -7.55
C THR A 240 -1.69 3.05 -6.04
N ASP A 241 -2.82 2.73 -5.40
CA ASP A 241 -2.86 2.36 -3.98
C ASP A 241 -2.62 0.86 -3.78
N LEU A 242 -2.56 0.07 -4.85
CA LEU A 242 -2.51 -1.39 -4.84
C LEU A 242 -1.14 -1.92 -5.26
N VAL A 243 -0.77 -3.06 -4.69
CA VAL A 243 0.32 -3.91 -5.15
C VAL A 243 -0.28 -5.25 -5.59
N ILE A 244 -0.37 -5.48 -6.89
CA ILE A 244 -0.94 -6.70 -7.46
C ILE A 244 0.20 -7.61 -7.92
N THR A 245 0.16 -8.87 -7.49
CA THR A 245 1.13 -9.88 -7.92
C THR A 245 0.43 -11.05 -8.56
N THR A 246 0.97 -11.53 -9.69
CA THR A 246 0.55 -12.79 -10.30
C THR A 246 1.77 -13.65 -10.62
N LYS A 247 1.55 -14.91 -11.02
CA LYS A 247 2.60 -15.89 -11.24
C LYS A 247 2.32 -16.71 -12.48
N LEU A 248 3.37 -17.04 -13.20
CA LEU A 248 3.33 -17.86 -14.41
C LEU A 248 4.09 -19.15 -14.21
N PHE A 249 3.46 -20.26 -14.60
CA PHE A 249 4.08 -21.56 -14.89
C PHE A 249 3.04 -22.55 -15.45
N TRP A 250 1.79 -22.52 -14.98
CA TRP A 250 0.73 -23.46 -15.39
C TRP A 250 -0.46 -22.69 -15.96
N GLY A 251 -0.49 -22.54 -17.27
CA GLY A 251 -1.58 -21.89 -17.98
C GLY A 251 -2.90 -22.68 -17.95
N THR A 252 -3.92 -22.11 -18.60
CA THR A 252 -5.33 -22.53 -18.43
C THR A 252 -5.92 -23.30 -19.60
N HIS A 253 -5.14 -23.48 -20.67
CA HIS A 253 -5.58 -24.00 -21.97
C HIS A 253 -5.07 -25.41 -22.27
N GLY A 254 -4.07 -25.92 -21.54
CA GLY A 254 -3.60 -27.32 -21.64
C GLY A 254 -2.78 -27.65 -22.89
N SER A 255 -2.27 -26.62 -23.59
CA SER A 255 -1.34 -26.78 -24.72
C SER A 255 0.08 -27.10 -24.24
N PRO A 256 0.93 -27.78 -25.04
CA PRO A 256 2.32 -28.04 -24.67
C PRO A 256 3.14 -26.77 -24.36
N ASN A 257 2.75 -25.62 -24.91
CA ASN A 257 3.41 -24.33 -24.68
C ASN A 257 2.70 -23.47 -23.62
N ASP A 258 1.68 -24.00 -22.97
CA ASP A 258 0.87 -23.33 -21.94
C ASP A 258 1.39 -23.69 -20.54
N THR A 259 2.62 -24.17 -20.42
CA THR A 259 3.27 -24.51 -19.15
C THR A 259 4.77 -24.28 -19.25
N GLY A 260 5.39 -23.93 -18.13
CA GLY A 260 6.83 -23.68 -18.00
C GLY A 260 7.19 -22.19 -18.05
N LEU A 261 8.47 -21.90 -18.25
CA LEU A 261 9.03 -20.55 -18.28
C LEU A 261 9.67 -20.21 -19.62
N SER A 262 9.20 -20.82 -20.70
CA SER A 262 9.61 -20.42 -22.04
C SER A 262 9.23 -18.96 -22.29
N ARG A 263 10.00 -18.28 -23.14
CA ARG A 263 9.69 -16.89 -23.54
C ARG A 263 8.28 -16.76 -24.09
N LYS A 264 7.80 -17.78 -24.81
CA LYS A 264 6.44 -17.84 -25.34
C LYS A 264 5.41 -17.80 -24.22
N HIS A 265 5.51 -18.72 -23.24
CA HIS A 265 4.55 -18.80 -22.13
C HIS A 265 4.61 -17.55 -21.25
N ILE A 266 5.81 -17.04 -20.93
CA ILE A 266 5.94 -15.82 -20.12
C ILE A 266 5.21 -14.64 -20.78
N ILE A 267 5.37 -14.45 -22.09
CA ILE A 267 4.75 -13.33 -22.82
C ILE A 267 3.24 -13.53 -22.99
N GLU A 268 2.81 -14.72 -23.41
CA GLU A 268 1.39 -15.01 -23.66
C GLU A 268 0.61 -15.08 -22.35
N GLY A 269 1.10 -15.85 -21.37
CA GLY A 269 0.53 -15.95 -20.03
C GLY A 269 0.42 -14.59 -19.33
N THR A 270 1.42 -13.70 -19.45
CA THR A 270 1.30 -12.34 -18.88
C THR A 270 0.10 -11.60 -19.47
N LYS A 271 -0.08 -11.61 -20.79
CA LYS A 271 -1.18 -10.90 -21.45
C LYS A 271 -2.53 -11.45 -20.99
N GLU A 272 -2.66 -12.76 -20.91
CA GLU A 272 -3.89 -13.39 -20.44
C GLU A 272 -4.18 -13.09 -18.97
N CYS A 273 -3.15 -13.08 -18.10
CA CYS A 273 -3.30 -12.66 -16.71
C CYS A 273 -3.84 -11.22 -16.62
N LEU A 274 -3.26 -10.30 -17.40
CA LEU A 274 -3.69 -8.90 -17.44
C LEU A 274 -5.13 -8.75 -17.95
N GLU A 275 -5.50 -9.51 -18.97
CA GLU A 275 -6.87 -9.56 -19.48
C GLU A 275 -7.86 -10.05 -18.40
N ARG A 276 -7.57 -11.18 -17.74
CA ARG A 276 -8.41 -11.72 -16.66
C ARG A 276 -8.51 -10.75 -15.48
N LEU A 277 -7.40 -10.11 -15.11
CA LEU A 277 -7.36 -9.08 -14.06
C LEU A 277 -8.02 -7.76 -14.46
N GLN A 278 -8.26 -7.52 -15.75
CA GLN A 278 -8.69 -6.22 -16.29
C GLN A 278 -7.73 -5.09 -15.87
N LEU A 279 -6.42 -5.34 -15.94
CA LEU A 279 -5.35 -4.40 -15.57
C LEU A 279 -4.36 -4.22 -16.72
N ASP A 280 -3.76 -3.03 -16.82
CA ASP A 280 -2.69 -2.77 -17.80
C ASP A 280 -1.34 -3.33 -17.35
N TYR A 281 -1.15 -3.49 -16.03
CA TYR A 281 0.08 -4.00 -15.43
C TYR A 281 -0.15 -4.66 -14.07
N VAL A 282 0.76 -5.57 -13.71
CA VAL A 282 0.96 -6.05 -12.33
C VAL A 282 2.19 -5.38 -11.71
N ASP A 283 2.24 -5.29 -10.39
CA ASP A 283 3.41 -4.72 -9.72
C ASP A 283 4.58 -5.70 -9.74
N VAL A 284 4.32 -6.98 -9.46
CA VAL A 284 5.35 -8.03 -9.50
C VAL A 284 4.81 -9.26 -10.23
N LEU A 285 5.56 -9.71 -11.25
CA LEU A 285 5.29 -10.97 -11.93
C LEU A 285 6.26 -12.06 -11.43
N PHE A 286 5.72 -13.15 -10.90
CA PHE A 286 6.52 -14.24 -10.37
C PHE A 286 6.70 -15.38 -11.37
N ALA A 287 7.92 -15.94 -11.43
CA ALA A 287 8.14 -17.30 -11.91
C ALA A 287 7.61 -18.27 -10.86
N HIS A 288 6.45 -18.91 -11.10
CA HIS A 288 5.72 -19.66 -10.06
C HIS A 288 6.51 -20.89 -9.60
N ARG A 289 7.32 -21.51 -10.46
CA ARG A 289 8.24 -22.62 -10.15
C ARG A 289 9.49 -22.51 -11.02
N PRO A 290 10.61 -23.15 -10.63
CA PRO A 290 11.74 -23.27 -11.54
C PRO A 290 11.39 -24.17 -12.72
N ASP A 291 11.88 -23.83 -13.91
CA ASP A 291 11.76 -24.65 -15.11
C ASP A 291 13.15 -25.15 -15.52
N VAL A 292 13.42 -26.43 -15.25
CA VAL A 292 14.69 -27.06 -15.60
C VAL A 292 14.83 -27.40 -17.08
N SER A 293 13.77 -27.22 -17.86
CA SER A 293 13.76 -27.48 -19.30
C SER A 293 14.05 -26.23 -20.15
N VAL A 294 14.07 -25.04 -19.53
CA VAL A 294 14.30 -23.77 -20.21
C VAL A 294 15.60 -23.12 -19.72
N PRO A 295 16.49 -22.65 -20.63
CA PRO A 295 17.71 -21.97 -20.21
C PRO A 295 17.43 -20.71 -19.37
N MET A 296 18.19 -20.51 -18.29
CA MET A 296 18.04 -19.35 -17.41
C MET A 296 18.13 -18.01 -18.16
N GLU A 297 19.01 -17.91 -19.16
CA GLU A 297 19.12 -16.73 -20.01
C GLU A 297 17.79 -16.38 -20.71
N GLU A 298 17.06 -17.38 -21.22
CA GLU A 298 15.77 -17.15 -21.87
C GLU A 298 14.75 -16.63 -20.85
N VAL A 299 14.70 -17.24 -19.67
CA VAL A 299 13.79 -16.85 -18.57
C VAL A 299 14.04 -15.38 -18.18
N VAL A 300 15.29 -15.02 -17.85
CA VAL A 300 15.64 -13.65 -17.44
C VAL A 300 15.33 -12.63 -18.54
N ARG A 301 15.64 -12.94 -19.81
CA ARG A 301 15.31 -12.07 -20.95
C ARG A 301 13.81 -11.93 -21.17
N ALA A 302 13.03 -12.97 -20.91
CA ALA A 302 11.58 -12.93 -21.06
C ALA A 302 10.92 -12.04 -20.01
N PHE A 303 11.31 -12.17 -18.73
CA PHE A 303 10.81 -11.28 -17.67
C PHE A 303 11.23 -9.82 -17.88
N ASN A 304 12.46 -9.57 -18.31
CA ASN A 304 12.91 -8.22 -18.65
C ASN A 304 12.12 -7.60 -19.80
N PHE A 305 11.82 -8.39 -20.85
CA PHE A 305 10.96 -7.93 -21.93
C PHE A 305 9.55 -7.53 -21.45
N VAL A 306 8.96 -8.31 -20.54
CA VAL A 306 7.65 -7.99 -19.94
C VAL A 306 7.70 -6.67 -19.17
N ILE A 307 8.80 -6.40 -18.45
CA ILE A 307 9.02 -5.13 -17.75
C ILE A 307 9.20 -3.97 -18.73
N GLU A 308 10.01 -4.13 -19.77
CA GLU A 308 10.21 -3.13 -20.83
C GLU A 308 8.90 -2.77 -21.56
N LYS A 309 7.97 -3.72 -21.67
CA LYS A 309 6.63 -3.48 -22.21
C LYS A 309 5.68 -2.76 -21.25
N GLY A 310 6.07 -2.59 -19.99
CA GLY A 310 5.25 -1.96 -18.96
C GLY A 310 4.12 -2.86 -18.45
N TRP A 311 4.17 -4.17 -18.72
CA TRP A 311 3.16 -5.14 -18.26
C TRP A 311 3.41 -5.60 -16.82
N ALA A 312 4.64 -5.47 -16.34
CA ALA A 312 5.01 -5.63 -14.95
C ALA A 312 6.03 -4.54 -14.54
N PHE A 313 6.03 -4.10 -13.29
CA PHE A 313 7.10 -3.21 -12.80
C PHE A 313 8.34 -3.98 -12.34
N TYR A 314 8.13 -5.14 -11.72
CA TYR A 314 9.19 -6.00 -11.22
C TYR A 314 8.92 -7.46 -11.55
N TRP A 315 9.94 -8.29 -11.40
CA TRP A 315 9.79 -9.75 -11.42
C TRP A 315 10.49 -10.39 -10.23
N ALA A 316 10.05 -11.59 -9.89
CA ALA A 316 10.49 -12.33 -8.72
C ALA A 316 10.36 -13.85 -8.95
N THR A 317 10.93 -14.65 -8.07
CA THR A 317 10.94 -16.13 -8.16
C THR A 317 10.04 -16.76 -7.10
N SER A 318 9.63 -18.02 -7.27
CA SER A 318 8.86 -18.76 -6.28
C SER A 318 9.22 -20.24 -6.22
N GLU A 319 9.59 -20.71 -5.03
CA GLU A 319 10.10 -22.05 -4.75
C GLU A 319 11.36 -22.39 -5.58
N TRP A 320 12.22 -21.40 -5.81
CA TRP A 320 13.53 -21.60 -6.45
C TRP A 320 14.61 -21.93 -5.41
N THR A 321 15.62 -22.72 -5.78
CA THR A 321 16.77 -22.95 -4.91
C THR A 321 17.68 -21.72 -4.87
N ALA A 322 18.52 -21.61 -3.84
CA ALA A 322 19.49 -20.52 -3.75
C ALA A 322 20.43 -20.47 -4.97
N GLN A 323 20.78 -21.64 -5.50
CA GLN A 323 21.60 -21.77 -6.70
C GLN A 323 20.91 -21.20 -7.94
N GLN A 324 19.62 -21.47 -8.13
CA GLN A 324 18.86 -20.97 -9.28
C GLN A 324 18.67 -19.45 -9.22
N ILE A 325 18.42 -18.91 -8.02
CA ILE A 325 18.32 -17.47 -7.81
C ILE A 325 19.68 -16.80 -8.07
N GLU A 326 20.77 -17.38 -7.57
CA GLU A 326 22.14 -16.92 -7.86
C GLU A 326 22.41 -16.92 -9.37
N GLU A 327 22.05 -17.98 -10.10
CA GLU A 327 22.20 -18.06 -11.55
C GLU A 327 21.41 -16.95 -12.27
N ALA A 328 20.16 -16.69 -11.86
CA ALA A 328 19.36 -15.61 -12.42
C ALA A 328 20.01 -14.23 -12.21
N HIS A 329 20.57 -13.97 -11.02
CA HIS A 329 21.31 -12.74 -10.73
C HIS A 329 22.57 -12.63 -11.60
N LEU A 330 23.35 -13.71 -11.75
CA LEU A 330 24.57 -13.72 -12.57
C LEU A 330 24.26 -13.47 -14.05
N VAL A 331 23.20 -14.09 -14.58
CA VAL A 331 22.73 -13.86 -15.95
C VAL A 331 22.29 -12.42 -16.13
N ALA A 332 21.52 -11.88 -15.19
CA ALA A 332 21.06 -10.51 -15.23
C ALA A 332 22.24 -9.52 -15.23
N GLU A 333 23.20 -9.70 -14.33
CA GLU A 333 24.42 -8.87 -14.25
C GLU A 333 25.24 -8.94 -15.55
N LYS A 334 25.51 -10.16 -16.04
CA LYS A 334 26.29 -10.38 -17.27
C LYS A 334 25.67 -9.71 -18.50
N LEU A 335 24.35 -9.67 -18.56
CA LEU A 335 23.60 -9.16 -19.70
C LEU A 335 23.09 -7.73 -19.50
N ASN A 336 23.41 -7.09 -18.37
CA ASN A 336 22.90 -5.78 -17.96
C ASN A 336 21.36 -5.71 -17.98
N LEU A 337 20.74 -6.74 -17.41
CA LEU A 337 19.30 -6.91 -17.25
C LEU A 337 18.90 -6.77 -15.77
N ILE A 338 17.60 -6.63 -15.52
CA ILE A 338 16.99 -6.57 -14.19
C ILE A 338 16.95 -7.98 -13.59
N ALA A 339 17.52 -8.14 -12.41
CA ALA A 339 17.49 -9.37 -11.60
C ALA A 339 16.17 -9.49 -10.80
N PRO A 340 15.78 -10.68 -10.32
CA PRO A 340 14.58 -10.82 -9.52
C PRO A 340 14.73 -10.08 -8.18
N ILE A 341 13.66 -9.43 -7.72
CA ILE A 341 13.73 -8.58 -6.50
C ILE A 341 13.37 -9.32 -5.21
N ALA A 342 12.72 -10.48 -5.32
CA ALA A 342 12.20 -11.22 -4.19
C ALA A 342 12.03 -12.70 -4.54
N GLU A 343 11.86 -13.51 -3.50
CA GLU A 343 11.54 -14.93 -3.59
C GLU A 343 10.26 -15.22 -2.80
N GLN A 344 9.31 -15.90 -3.45
CA GLN A 344 8.09 -16.37 -2.80
C GLN A 344 8.24 -17.82 -2.35
N CYS A 345 8.63 -18.00 -1.09
CA CYS A 345 8.93 -19.31 -0.52
C CYS A 345 7.98 -19.71 0.63
N LYS A 346 7.84 -21.01 0.84
CA LYS A 346 7.17 -21.58 2.01
C LYS A 346 8.00 -21.35 3.27
N HIS A 347 7.42 -20.70 4.27
CA HIS A 347 8.07 -20.49 5.55
C HIS A 347 7.06 -20.53 6.69
N HIS A 348 7.32 -21.41 7.65
CA HIS A 348 6.58 -21.50 8.92
C HIS A 348 7.45 -22.24 9.94
N MET A 349 7.01 -22.30 11.20
CA MET A 349 7.78 -22.95 12.28
C MET A 349 8.14 -24.43 12.02
N LEU A 350 7.49 -25.08 11.06
CA LEU A 350 7.73 -26.49 10.68
C LEU A 350 8.49 -26.64 9.35
N HIS A 351 8.84 -25.53 8.68
CA HIS A 351 9.54 -25.51 7.39
C HIS A 351 10.43 -24.27 7.31
N ARG A 352 11.71 -24.46 7.64
CA ARG A 352 12.66 -23.36 7.91
C ARG A 352 13.96 -23.44 7.14
N GLU A 353 14.36 -24.63 6.68
CA GLU A 353 15.68 -24.90 6.10
C GLU A 353 16.02 -23.93 4.95
N ARG A 354 15.14 -23.81 3.96
CA ARG A 354 15.37 -22.94 2.81
C ARG A 354 15.42 -21.44 3.19
N PRO A 355 14.37 -20.87 3.82
CA PRO A 355 14.35 -19.44 4.12
C PRO A 355 15.30 -18.99 5.24
N GLU A 356 15.75 -19.87 6.13
CA GLU A 356 16.64 -19.49 7.25
C GLU A 356 18.09 -20.00 7.12
N SER A 357 18.36 -20.95 6.23
CA SER A 357 19.71 -21.50 6.00
C SER A 357 20.14 -21.34 4.53
N GLU A 358 19.39 -21.94 3.60
CA GLU A 358 19.76 -21.99 2.17
C GLU A 358 19.91 -20.59 1.54
N TYR A 359 19.01 -19.65 1.89
CA TYR A 359 19.01 -18.28 1.34
C TYR A 359 19.94 -17.29 2.05
N ASP A 360 20.61 -17.67 3.14
CA ASP A 360 21.49 -16.77 3.90
C ASP A 360 22.55 -16.03 3.04
N PRO A 361 23.21 -16.68 2.06
CA PRO A 361 24.10 -15.98 1.15
C PRO A 361 23.41 -14.91 0.29
N LEU A 362 22.17 -15.14 -0.14
CA LEU A 362 21.42 -14.24 -1.01
C LEU A 362 20.92 -13.00 -0.26
N TYR A 363 20.54 -13.15 1.00
CA TYR A 363 20.18 -12.01 1.86
C TYR A 363 21.36 -11.06 2.02
N ARG A 364 22.55 -11.61 2.30
CA ARG A 364 23.77 -10.80 2.49
C ARG A 364 24.27 -10.17 1.19
N LYS A 365 24.22 -10.92 0.08
CA LYS A 365 24.77 -10.48 -1.22
C LYS A 365 23.85 -9.50 -1.94
N TYR A 366 22.55 -9.77 -2.01
CA TYR A 366 21.60 -9.01 -2.82
C TYR A 366 20.56 -8.24 -2.01
N GLY A 367 20.47 -8.45 -0.69
CA GLY A 367 19.37 -7.91 0.10
C GLY A 367 18.02 -8.55 -0.28
N LEU A 368 18.03 -9.83 -0.70
CA LEU A 368 16.84 -10.56 -1.12
C LEU A 368 15.73 -10.46 -0.05
N GLY A 369 14.51 -10.14 -0.46
CA GLY A 369 13.34 -10.17 0.41
C GLY A 369 12.47 -11.37 0.11
N THR A 370 11.77 -11.89 1.10
CA THR A 370 10.83 -12.99 0.91
C THR A 370 9.37 -12.53 0.98
N THR A 371 8.54 -13.10 0.11
CA THR A 371 7.09 -13.09 0.26
C THR A 371 6.66 -14.48 0.72
N VAL A 372 6.29 -14.63 1.99
CA VAL A 372 6.06 -15.94 2.59
C VAL A 372 4.65 -16.43 2.30
N PHE A 373 4.51 -17.69 1.88
CA PHE A 373 3.21 -18.36 1.81
C PHE A 373 3.11 -19.55 2.77
N SER A 374 1.87 -20.01 3.02
CA SER A 374 1.56 -21.15 3.90
C SER A 374 2.11 -21.01 5.32
N ALA A 375 2.17 -19.79 5.87
CA ALA A 375 2.64 -19.49 7.23
C ALA A 375 1.96 -20.30 8.34
N LEU A 376 0.73 -20.78 8.09
CA LEU A 376 -0.03 -21.62 9.02
C LEU A 376 0.07 -23.13 8.75
N ALA A 377 0.99 -23.56 7.89
CA ALA A 377 1.24 -24.96 7.53
C ALA A 377 -0.05 -25.71 7.13
N GLY A 378 -0.80 -25.15 6.15
CA GLY A 378 -2.08 -25.74 5.72
C GLY A 378 -3.19 -25.72 6.78
N GLY A 379 -2.99 -25.02 7.90
CA GLY A 379 -3.92 -24.97 9.04
C GLY A 379 -3.44 -25.74 10.27
N ILE A 380 -2.30 -26.44 10.20
CA ILE A 380 -1.70 -27.16 11.33
C ILE A 380 -1.36 -26.22 12.48
N LEU A 381 -0.81 -25.04 12.19
CA LEU A 381 -0.46 -24.03 13.18
C LEU A 381 -1.65 -23.17 13.63
N THR A 382 -2.88 -23.72 13.57
CA THR A 382 -4.06 -23.10 14.21
C THR A 382 -4.60 -23.96 15.36
N GLY A 383 -3.97 -25.11 15.64
CA GLY A 383 -4.43 -26.06 16.67
C GLY A 383 -5.70 -26.85 16.29
N LYS A 384 -6.32 -26.59 15.14
CA LYS A 384 -7.59 -27.25 14.75
C LYS A 384 -7.45 -28.77 14.55
N TYR A 385 -6.22 -29.24 14.28
CA TYR A 385 -5.90 -30.66 14.08
C TYR A 385 -5.44 -31.38 15.36
N ASN A 386 -5.45 -30.70 16.51
CA ASN A 386 -4.95 -31.23 17.78
C ASN A 386 -5.70 -32.50 18.26
N ASN A 387 -6.95 -32.67 17.82
CA ASN A 387 -7.82 -33.78 18.21
C ASN A 387 -8.29 -34.61 17.01
N GLY A 388 -7.50 -34.63 15.93
CA GLY A 388 -7.85 -35.28 14.67
C GLY A 388 -8.22 -34.28 13.57
N VAL A 389 -8.49 -34.79 12.37
CA VAL A 389 -8.81 -33.96 11.18
C VAL A 389 -10.32 -33.69 11.12
N PRO A 390 -10.79 -32.44 11.31
CA PRO A 390 -12.21 -32.11 11.18
C PRO A 390 -12.69 -32.31 9.74
N GLY A 391 -13.94 -32.77 9.56
CA GLY A 391 -14.50 -33.13 8.26
C GLY A 391 -14.70 -31.96 7.30
N ASP A 392 -14.84 -30.74 7.80
CA ASP A 392 -14.96 -29.49 7.04
C ASP A 392 -13.61 -28.78 6.84
N SER A 393 -12.52 -29.35 7.35
CA SER A 393 -11.20 -28.74 7.27
C SER A 393 -10.55 -28.91 5.90
N ARG A 394 -9.59 -28.04 5.57
CA ARG A 394 -8.81 -28.11 4.33
C ARG A 394 -8.21 -29.50 4.06
N LEU A 395 -7.58 -30.10 5.08
CA LEU A 395 -7.00 -31.45 4.97
C LEU A 395 -8.03 -32.56 4.72
N ALA A 396 -9.31 -32.35 5.00
CA ALA A 396 -10.37 -33.30 4.72
C ALA A 396 -11.02 -33.10 3.34
N VAL A 397 -11.21 -31.85 2.91
CA VAL A 397 -11.97 -31.51 1.70
C VAL A 397 -11.11 -31.46 0.43
N GLU A 398 -9.85 -31.07 0.55
CA GLU A 398 -8.97 -30.92 -0.60
C GLU A 398 -8.49 -32.27 -1.11
N LYS A 399 -8.61 -32.47 -2.43
CA LYS A 399 -8.29 -33.75 -3.09
C LYS A 399 -6.88 -33.82 -3.65
N GLU A 400 -6.14 -32.71 -3.64
CA GLU A 400 -4.77 -32.71 -4.12
C GLU A 400 -3.90 -33.62 -3.23
N LYS A 401 -3.00 -34.36 -3.87
CA LYS A 401 -2.14 -35.36 -3.21
C LYS A 401 -1.40 -34.79 -1.99
N GLN A 402 -0.92 -33.56 -2.07
CA GLN A 402 -0.22 -32.91 -0.96
C GLN A 402 -1.03 -32.83 0.34
N PHE A 403 -2.35 -32.60 0.27
CA PHE A 403 -3.21 -32.52 1.44
C PHE A 403 -3.53 -33.91 2.00
N GLN A 404 -3.71 -34.90 1.12
CA GLN A 404 -3.89 -36.30 1.50
C GLN A 404 -2.65 -36.86 2.19
N ASP A 405 -1.46 -36.61 1.63
CA ASP A 405 -0.17 -37.01 2.20
C ASP A 405 0.02 -36.36 3.57
N THR A 406 -0.32 -35.06 3.71
CA THR A 406 -0.28 -34.36 5.00
C THR A 406 -1.24 -34.98 6.01
N ALA A 407 -2.48 -35.27 5.62
CA ALA A 407 -3.48 -35.88 6.50
C ALA A 407 -3.06 -37.29 6.94
N ALA A 408 -2.41 -38.06 6.07
CA ALA A 408 -1.84 -39.36 6.40
C ALA A 408 -0.65 -39.22 7.37
N GLN A 409 0.24 -38.25 7.13
CA GLN A 409 1.39 -37.96 7.99
C GLN A 409 0.98 -37.60 9.41
N LEU A 410 -0.12 -36.87 9.59
CA LEU A 410 -0.65 -36.53 10.94
C LEU A 410 -1.04 -37.75 11.77
N ARG A 411 -1.21 -38.93 11.15
CA ARG A 411 -1.55 -40.19 11.83
C ARG A 411 -0.33 -41.05 12.19
N THR A 412 0.87 -40.68 11.74
CA THR A 412 2.10 -41.41 12.09
C THR A 412 2.61 -41.01 13.48
N PRO A 413 3.48 -41.79 14.12
CA PRO A 413 4.11 -41.42 15.39
C PRO A 413 4.79 -40.04 15.35
N GLU A 414 5.43 -39.69 14.23
CA GLU A 414 6.09 -38.41 14.02
C GLU A 414 5.06 -37.27 13.93
N GLY A 415 3.94 -37.48 13.23
CA GLY A 415 2.84 -36.53 13.16
C GLY A 415 2.20 -36.27 14.52
N LEU A 416 2.00 -37.32 15.33
CA LEU A 416 1.48 -37.20 16.69
C LEU A 416 2.44 -36.45 17.61
N ALA A 417 3.76 -36.70 17.50
CA ALA A 417 4.78 -35.97 18.24
C ALA A 417 4.80 -34.48 17.85
N MET A 418 4.64 -34.17 16.56
CA MET A 418 4.50 -32.79 16.09
C MET A 418 3.22 -32.12 16.64
N ILE A 419 2.08 -32.82 16.65
CA ILE A 419 0.84 -32.31 17.24
C ILE A 419 1.01 -32.02 18.74
N ALA A 420 1.72 -32.88 19.48
CA ALA A 420 2.02 -32.64 20.90
C ALA A 420 2.83 -31.35 21.13
N LYS A 421 3.81 -31.07 20.25
CA LYS A 421 4.54 -29.79 20.25
C LYS A 421 3.61 -28.60 19.99
N ILE A 422 2.69 -28.73 19.04
CA ILE A 422 1.70 -27.67 18.72
C ILE A 422 0.73 -27.44 19.88
N LYS A 423 0.30 -28.48 20.60
CA LYS A 423 -0.50 -28.35 21.83
C LYS A 423 0.24 -27.54 22.88
N THR A 424 1.49 -27.92 23.17
CA THR A 424 2.37 -27.20 24.10
C THR A 424 2.57 -25.74 23.67
N LEU A 425 2.75 -25.49 22.38
CA LEU A 425 2.87 -24.14 21.82
C LEU A 425 1.57 -23.34 21.96
N SER A 426 0.42 -24.00 21.84
CA SER A 426 -0.90 -23.36 22.01
C SER A 426 -1.12 -22.93 23.45
N GLU A 427 -0.79 -23.80 24.42
CA GLU A 427 -0.83 -23.49 25.85
C GLU A 427 0.10 -22.32 26.18
N PHE A 428 1.31 -22.30 25.64
CA PHE A 428 2.24 -21.19 25.80
C PHE A 428 1.68 -19.87 25.22
N ALA A 429 1.15 -19.90 24.00
CA ALA A 429 0.57 -18.72 23.34
C ALA A 429 -0.60 -18.13 24.14
N GLU A 430 -1.46 -18.99 24.71
CA GLU A 430 -2.61 -18.58 25.49
C GLU A 430 -2.20 -18.03 26.86
N ASN A 431 -1.40 -18.80 27.61
CA ASN A 431 -1.08 -18.48 29.00
C ASN A 431 -0.11 -17.32 29.15
N GLU A 432 0.86 -17.17 28.24
CA GLU A 432 1.94 -16.18 28.41
C GLU A 432 1.81 -14.98 27.47
N LEU A 433 1.19 -15.15 26.31
CA LEU A 433 1.06 -14.09 25.31
C LEU A 433 -0.38 -13.58 25.14
N GLY A 434 -1.38 -14.31 25.69
CA GLY A 434 -2.80 -13.98 25.57
C GLY A 434 -3.29 -13.99 24.12
N CYS A 435 -2.80 -14.92 23.30
CA CYS A 435 -3.12 -15.02 21.88
C CYS A 435 -3.31 -16.47 21.43
N THR A 436 -3.89 -16.67 20.25
CA THR A 436 -3.99 -18.02 19.68
C THR A 436 -2.67 -18.45 19.05
N VAL A 437 -2.45 -19.76 18.92
CA VAL A 437 -1.26 -20.30 18.24
C VAL A 437 -1.15 -19.82 16.78
N SER A 438 -2.27 -19.52 16.11
CA SER A 438 -2.25 -18.96 14.76
C SER A 438 -1.75 -17.52 14.74
N HIS A 439 -2.13 -16.69 15.72
CA HIS A 439 -1.58 -15.33 15.85
C HIS A 439 -0.08 -15.37 16.13
N LEU A 440 0.35 -16.29 17.02
CA LEU A 440 1.76 -16.51 17.32
C LEU A 440 2.54 -16.97 16.08
N ALA A 441 2.03 -17.93 15.32
CA ALA A 441 2.68 -18.44 14.12
C ALA A 441 2.87 -17.37 13.04
N LEU A 442 1.83 -16.56 12.78
CA LEU A 442 1.90 -15.44 11.84
C LEU A 442 2.88 -14.36 12.30
N ALA A 443 2.83 -13.98 13.59
CA ALA A 443 3.75 -12.99 14.14
C ALA A 443 5.20 -13.47 14.11
N TRP A 444 5.43 -14.76 14.40
CA TRP A 444 6.77 -15.35 14.40
C TRP A 444 7.42 -15.27 13.02
N VAL A 445 6.71 -15.64 11.95
CA VAL A 445 7.29 -15.57 10.61
C VAL A 445 7.44 -14.15 10.11
N ALA A 446 6.53 -13.25 10.50
CA ALA A 446 6.60 -11.82 10.21
C ALA A 446 7.72 -11.10 11.01
N LYS A 447 8.24 -11.70 12.08
CA LYS A 447 9.38 -11.17 12.85
C LYS A 447 10.72 -11.38 12.15
N ASN A 448 10.79 -12.33 11.20
CA ASN A 448 12.02 -12.60 10.47
C ASN A 448 12.42 -11.36 9.65
N PRO A 449 13.67 -10.85 9.80
CA PRO A 449 14.10 -9.61 9.15
C PRO A 449 14.13 -9.69 7.62
N ASN A 450 14.19 -10.88 7.04
CA ASN A 450 14.21 -11.10 5.60
C ASN A 450 12.80 -11.30 5.01
N THR A 451 11.76 -11.37 5.86
CA THR A 451 10.36 -11.46 5.44
C THR A 451 9.81 -10.07 5.15
N SER A 452 9.60 -9.75 3.86
CA SER A 452 8.95 -8.51 3.43
C SER A 452 7.43 -8.56 3.61
N THR A 453 6.80 -9.70 3.35
CA THR A 453 5.36 -9.87 3.56
C THR A 453 5.00 -11.33 3.82
N VAL A 454 3.92 -11.54 4.56
CA VAL A 454 3.30 -12.84 4.80
C VAL A 454 1.94 -12.87 4.11
N ILE A 455 1.80 -13.76 3.13
CA ILE A 455 0.58 -13.96 2.34
C ILE A 455 -0.43 -14.74 3.17
N LEU A 456 -1.47 -14.05 3.60
CA LEU A 456 -2.59 -14.62 4.35
C LEU A 456 -3.59 -15.29 3.40
N GLY A 457 -4.20 -16.38 3.87
CA GLY A 457 -5.38 -16.97 3.23
C GLY A 457 -6.62 -16.71 4.07
N ALA A 458 -7.73 -16.37 3.43
CA ALA A 458 -9.02 -16.21 4.09
C ALA A 458 -10.16 -16.68 3.16
N SER A 459 -11.14 -17.38 3.73
CA SER A 459 -12.39 -17.77 3.07
C SER A 459 -13.60 -16.94 3.54
N LYS A 460 -13.41 -16.08 4.54
CA LYS A 460 -14.41 -15.14 5.05
C LYS A 460 -13.75 -13.90 5.66
N PRO A 461 -14.43 -12.73 5.68
CA PRO A 461 -13.87 -11.48 6.19
C PRO A 461 -13.33 -11.56 7.62
N GLU A 462 -13.98 -12.33 8.49
CA GLU A 462 -13.59 -12.42 9.91
C GLU A 462 -12.21 -13.06 10.08
N GLN A 463 -11.80 -13.95 9.16
CA GLN A 463 -10.46 -14.55 9.19
C GLN A 463 -9.38 -13.52 8.85
N VAL A 464 -9.68 -12.52 8.00
CA VAL A 464 -8.74 -11.43 7.72
C VAL A 464 -8.50 -10.63 9.00
N LEU A 465 -9.57 -10.23 9.68
CA LEU A 465 -9.50 -9.48 10.93
C LEU A 465 -8.81 -10.30 12.04
N ASP A 466 -9.11 -11.59 12.13
CA ASP A 466 -8.49 -12.45 13.13
C ASP A 466 -6.98 -12.65 12.87
N ASN A 467 -6.57 -12.88 11.62
CA ASN A 467 -5.15 -12.99 11.26
C ASN A 467 -4.39 -11.70 11.60
N LEU A 468 -5.00 -10.52 11.44
CA LEU A 468 -4.36 -9.23 11.73
C LEU A 468 -4.07 -9.01 13.22
N LYS A 469 -4.68 -9.76 14.14
CA LYS A 469 -4.31 -9.74 15.57
C LYS A 469 -2.87 -10.19 15.81
N ALA A 470 -2.24 -10.88 14.85
CA ALA A 470 -0.80 -11.17 14.90
C ALA A 470 0.06 -9.90 15.04
N LEU A 471 -0.42 -8.73 14.60
CA LEU A 471 0.26 -7.44 14.79
C LEU A 471 0.42 -7.06 16.26
N GLU A 472 -0.51 -7.48 17.12
CA GLU A 472 -0.46 -7.24 18.57
C GLU A 472 0.52 -8.20 19.28
N VAL A 473 0.85 -9.32 18.62
CA VAL A 473 1.79 -10.33 19.14
C VAL A 473 3.23 -10.00 18.73
N LEU A 474 3.46 -9.42 17.56
CA LEU A 474 4.79 -9.00 17.07
C LEU A 474 5.70 -8.29 18.10
N PRO A 475 5.22 -7.26 18.84
CA PRO A 475 6.05 -6.59 19.83
C PRO A 475 6.35 -7.44 21.06
N LYS A 476 5.56 -8.49 21.32
CA LYS A 476 5.74 -9.44 22.44
C LYS A 476 6.81 -10.51 22.16
N LEU A 477 7.25 -10.66 20.91
CA LEU A 477 8.28 -11.63 20.53
C LEU A 477 9.68 -11.11 20.90
N THR A 478 10.00 -11.19 22.19
CA THR A 478 11.33 -10.92 22.74
C THR A 478 12.28 -12.10 22.47
N PRO A 479 13.61 -11.93 22.63
CA PRO A 479 14.56 -13.04 22.50
C PRO A 479 14.21 -14.24 23.37
N GLU A 480 13.76 -14.02 24.60
CA GLU A 480 13.38 -15.06 25.56
C GLU A 480 12.15 -15.84 25.07
N VAL A 481 11.15 -15.13 24.52
CA VAL A 481 9.96 -15.76 23.92
C VAL A 481 10.35 -16.58 22.70
N LEU A 482 11.24 -16.08 21.84
CA LEU A 482 11.72 -16.81 20.67
C LEU A 482 12.51 -18.08 21.06
N GLU A 483 13.33 -18.02 22.10
CA GLU A 483 14.03 -19.18 22.66
C GLU A 483 13.05 -20.19 23.26
N LYS A 484 11.99 -19.73 23.95
CA LYS A 484 10.94 -20.60 24.45
C LYS A 484 10.20 -21.33 23.34
N ILE A 485 9.83 -20.62 22.26
CA ILE A 485 9.24 -21.24 21.06
C ILE A 485 10.19 -22.30 20.50
N GLU A 486 11.48 -21.99 20.39
CA GLU A 486 12.47 -22.94 19.89
C GLU A 486 12.58 -24.19 20.76
N SER A 487 12.57 -24.03 22.09
CA SER A 487 12.62 -25.16 23.03
C SER A 487 11.46 -26.15 22.86
N ILE A 488 10.31 -25.67 22.38
CA ILE A 488 9.10 -26.46 22.12
C ILE A 488 9.18 -27.10 20.72
N ILE A 489 9.43 -26.28 19.69
CA ILE A 489 9.29 -26.73 18.30
C ILE A 489 10.51 -27.52 17.82
N GLN A 490 11.72 -27.08 18.18
CA GLN A 490 13.01 -27.70 17.88
C GLN A 490 13.19 -27.98 16.39
N THR A 491 13.05 -26.93 15.58
CA THR A 491 13.13 -27.00 14.11
C THR A 491 14.12 -26.01 13.51
N LYS A 492 14.89 -25.30 14.35
CA LYS A 492 15.91 -24.37 13.86
C LYS A 492 16.92 -25.11 12.99
N PRO A 493 17.19 -24.61 11.77
CA PRO A 493 18.24 -25.16 10.93
C PRO A 493 19.58 -25.17 11.64
N ALA A 494 20.38 -26.21 11.39
CA ALA A 494 21.73 -26.26 11.90
C ALA A 494 22.57 -25.14 11.25
N PRO A 495 23.43 -24.43 12.00
CA PRO A 495 24.34 -23.48 11.41
C PRO A 495 25.31 -24.19 10.46
N ALA A 496 25.79 -23.47 9.44
CA ALA A 496 26.81 -24.00 8.55
C ALA A 496 28.06 -24.41 9.36
N PRO A 497 28.60 -25.63 9.16
CA PRO A 497 29.76 -26.09 9.90
C PRO A 497 30.99 -25.24 9.55
N THR A 498 31.65 -24.68 10.56
CA THR A 498 32.88 -23.93 10.36
C THR A 498 34.13 -24.81 10.26
N PHE A 499 34.00 -26.11 10.57
CA PHE A 499 35.11 -27.08 10.61
C PHE A 499 36.33 -26.57 11.41
N GLY A 500 36.07 -25.86 12.52
CA GLY A 500 37.10 -25.30 13.39
C GLY A 500 37.70 -23.96 12.92
N ARG A 501 37.19 -23.37 11.83
CA ARG A 501 37.62 -22.05 11.36
C ARG A 501 36.77 -20.92 11.98
N PRO A 502 37.32 -19.71 12.16
CA PRO A 502 36.52 -18.55 12.53
C PRO A 502 35.41 -18.26 11.50
N PRO A 503 34.19 -17.88 11.92
CA PRO A 503 33.15 -17.47 11.01
C PRO A 503 33.51 -16.13 10.36
N LEU A 504 33.04 -15.90 9.14
CA LEU A 504 33.15 -14.58 8.51
C LEU A 504 32.26 -13.56 9.24
N ASP A 505 32.70 -12.30 9.28
CA ASP A 505 31.88 -11.18 9.71
C ASP A 505 30.67 -10.97 8.77
N LYS A 506 29.78 -10.06 9.13
CA LYS A 506 28.57 -9.74 8.34
C LYS A 506 28.86 -9.24 6.92
N PHE A 507 30.11 -8.88 6.61
CA PHE A 507 30.58 -8.44 5.29
C PHE A 507 31.38 -9.53 4.56
N GLY A 508 31.47 -10.74 5.10
CA GLY A 508 32.20 -11.84 4.49
C GLY A 508 33.73 -11.76 4.69
N ARG A 509 34.20 -11.02 5.70
CA ARG A 509 35.64 -10.90 6.03
C ARG A 509 36.00 -11.83 7.20
N LEU A 510 37.23 -12.32 7.22
CA LEU A 510 37.75 -13.14 8.34
C LEU A 510 37.92 -12.32 9.62
#